data_AF-A0AAE8MRD4-F1
#
_entry.id   AF-A0AAE8MRD4-F1
#
_cell.length_a   1.000
_cell.length_b   1.000
_cell.length_c   1.000
_cell.angle_alpha   90.00
_cell.angle_beta   90.00
_cell.angle_gamma   90.00
#
_symmetry.space_group_name_H-M   'P 1'
#
loop_
_entity.id
_entity.type
_entity.pdbx_description
1 polymer ?
#
loop_
_entity_poly.entity_id
_entity_poly.type
_entity_poly.pdbx_seq_one_letter_code
_entity_poly.pdbx_strand_id
1 'polypeptide(L)'
;MTCGAVPVDDVFPHTLHARHRPYSDPGDLERFLTFRVPHRIRYTGEDGIVAFDGVVQVNYEFTTVDSSIRFQGDVRGKTLLDYYDVDVIWSDVNTRTDRFGSVRGLGLVQRLKLWRDNYTNLHSITVFANRSSRQYHEYDIHWFEPELRSRDEREKRVRLNARGRRSSTSEVGRRFSFNRIRPRQRSAPEPGNGASTPTALANPLDIRYLGIQFTSRSDYRQFIEAWAHAHRSDGEFHGVPFPQHRAELESPQIHPYPAELDAGLLPVLESDSEEDDDT
;
A
#
# COMPACT_ATOMS: atom_id res chain seq x y z
N MET A 1 22.21 14.34 24.55
CA MET A 1 21.73 13.30 23.62
C MET A 1 20.53 13.88 22.89
N THR A 2 20.74 14.31 21.66
CA THR A 2 19.68 14.84 20.80
C THR A 2 18.81 13.66 20.34
N CYS A 3 17.53 13.65 20.72
CA CYS A 3 16.54 12.80 20.07
C CYS A 3 16.48 13.24 18.60
N GLY A 4 17.18 12.53 17.73
CA GLY A 4 16.96 12.65 16.30
C GLY A 4 15.53 12.23 16.02
N ALA A 5 14.74 13.13 15.44
CA ALA A 5 13.43 12.79 14.93
C ALA A 5 13.58 11.59 13.99
N VAL A 6 12.99 10.46 14.38
CA VAL A 6 12.88 9.31 13.50
C VAL A 6 11.96 9.75 12.37
N PRO A 7 12.36 9.63 11.09
CA PRO A 7 11.46 9.92 9.99
C PRO A 7 10.18 9.11 10.17
N VAL A 8 9.03 9.78 10.13
CA VAL A 8 7.69 9.18 10.27
C VAL A 8 7.35 8.25 9.09
N ASP A 9 8.27 8.11 8.13
CA ASP A 9 8.03 7.56 6.81
C ASP A 9 8.16 6.02 6.71
N ASP A 10 8.44 5.32 7.81
CA ASP A 10 8.64 3.85 7.78
C ASP A 10 7.99 3.14 8.98
N VAL A 11 6.76 3.57 9.29
CA VAL A 11 5.91 3.05 10.38
C VAL A 11 5.18 1.76 9.98
N PHE A 12 5.21 1.38 8.70
CA PHE A 12 4.41 0.25 8.21
C PHE A 12 5.23 -1.04 8.01
N PRO A 13 4.69 -2.20 8.41
CA PRO A 13 5.36 -3.48 8.25
C PRO A 13 5.41 -3.92 6.78
N HIS A 14 6.48 -4.64 6.40
CA HIS A 14 6.54 -5.38 5.13
C HIS A 14 6.64 -6.87 5.38
N THR A 15 6.22 -7.59 4.36
CA THR A 15 6.38 -9.03 4.20
C THR A 15 7.35 -9.31 3.04
N LEU A 16 7.95 -10.48 3.06
CA LEU A 16 8.89 -10.91 2.02
C LEU A 16 8.15 -11.55 0.84
N HIS A 17 8.75 -11.43 -0.34
CA HIS A 17 8.31 -12.15 -1.54
C HIS A 17 8.55 -13.67 -1.40
N ALA A 18 7.67 -14.53 -1.93
CA ALA A 18 7.80 -16.00 -1.92
C ALA A 18 9.16 -16.57 -2.35
N ARG A 19 9.95 -15.88 -3.19
CA ARG A 19 11.30 -16.32 -3.57
C ARG A 19 12.27 -16.42 -2.39
N HIS A 20 11.97 -15.76 -1.27
CA HIS A 20 12.75 -15.92 -0.04
C HIS A 20 12.52 -17.28 0.63
N ARG A 21 11.42 -17.98 0.32
CA ARG A 21 11.14 -19.37 0.75
C ARG A 21 10.49 -20.17 -0.40
N PRO A 22 11.28 -20.62 -1.39
CA PRO A 22 10.75 -21.21 -2.63
C PRO A 22 9.94 -22.50 -2.48
N TYR A 23 10.05 -23.18 -1.34
CA TYR A 23 9.42 -24.48 -1.07
C TYR A 23 8.29 -24.39 -0.04
N SER A 24 7.87 -23.18 0.33
CA SER A 24 6.74 -22.92 1.23
C SER A 24 5.55 -22.37 0.44
N ASP A 25 4.36 -22.40 1.04
CA ASP A 25 3.23 -21.68 0.48
C ASP A 25 3.58 -20.17 0.37
N PRO A 26 3.39 -19.52 -0.80
CA PRO A 26 3.68 -18.10 -0.96
C PRO A 26 2.99 -17.21 0.08
N GLY A 27 1.80 -17.60 0.55
CA GLY A 27 1.04 -16.91 1.59
C GLY A 27 1.67 -16.99 2.97
N ASP A 28 2.43 -18.04 3.29
CA ASP A 28 3.06 -18.19 4.61
C ASP A 28 4.02 -17.05 4.94
N LEU A 29 4.62 -16.41 3.94
CA LEU A 29 5.47 -15.24 4.17
C LEU A 29 4.70 -14.00 4.65
N GLU A 30 3.37 -13.97 4.52
CA GLU A 30 2.56 -12.91 5.14
C GLU A 30 2.58 -12.98 6.67
N ARG A 31 2.91 -14.13 7.28
CA ARG A 31 2.99 -14.27 8.75
C ARG A 31 4.18 -13.52 9.35
N PHE A 32 5.17 -13.17 8.54
CA PHE A 32 6.42 -12.58 8.99
C PHE A 32 6.42 -11.08 8.66
N LEU A 33 6.24 -10.25 9.67
CA LEU A 33 6.26 -8.79 9.53
C LEU A 33 7.56 -8.21 10.06
N THR A 34 8.20 -7.41 9.22
CA THR A 34 9.39 -6.66 9.58
C THR A 34 9.08 -5.18 9.54
N PHE A 35 9.39 -4.50 10.63
CA PHE A 35 9.45 -3.04 10.66
C PHE A 35 10.88 -2.59 10.36
N ARG A 36 11.01 -1.41 9.77
CA ARG A 36 12.32 -0.84 9.43
C ARG A 36 12.86 0.05 10.55
N VAL A 37 11.95 0.56 11.37
CA VAL A 37 12.24 1.41 12.52
C VAL A 37 12.17 0.57 13.80
N PRO A 38 13.11 0.77 14.75
CA PRO A 38 13.00 0.17 16.09
C PRO A 38 11.75 0.64 16.83
N HIS A 39 11.09 -0.25 17.53
CA HIS A 39 9.93 0.08 18.36
C HIS A 39 10.34 0.25 19.82
N ARG A 40 9.70 1.17 20.53
CA ARG A 40 9.77 1.19 21.98
C ARG A 40 8.83 0.13 22.53
N ILE A 41 9.37 -0.88 23.18
CA ILE A 41 8.61 -1.91 23.87
C ILE A 41 8.67 -1.64 25.36
N ARG A 42 7.50 -1.67 26.00
CA ARG A 42 7.37 -1.65 27.45
C ARG A 42 6.66 -2.93 27.90
N TYR A 43 7.33 -3.72 28.72
CA TYR A 43 6.72 -4.85 29.42
C TYR A 43 6.39 -4.40 30.85
N THR A 44 5.12 -4.51 31.19
CA THR A 44 4.60 -4.23 32.53
C THR A 44 4.12 -5.53 33.12
N GLY A 45 4.64 -5.88 34.30
CA GLY A 45 4.19 -7.05 35.06
C GLY A 45 2.77 -6.86 35.58
N GLU A 46 2.18 -7.92 36.09
CA GLU A 46 0.82 -7.92 36.67
C GLU A 46 0.72 -6.97 37.88
N ASP A 47 1.83 -6.72 38.57
CA ASP A 47 1.97 -5.77 39.68
C ASP A 47 2.05 -4.29 39.23
N GLY A 48 1.97 -4.03 37.91
CA GLY A 48 2.13 -2.70 37.33
C GLY A 48 3.57 -2.23 37.25
N ILE A 49 4.55 -3.04 37.68
CA ILE A 49 5.97 -2.69 37.62
C ILE A 49 6.47 -2.88 36.20
N VAL A 50 7.16 -1.86 35.68
CA VAL A 50 7.80 -1.94 34.37
C VAL A 50 9.04 -2.83 34.47
N ALA A 51 8.92 -4.07 33.99
CA ALA A 51 10.01 -5.03 33.94
C ALA A 51 11.03 -4.70 32.83
N PHE A 52 10.57 -4.02 31.78
CA PHE A 52 11.42 -3.61 30.66
C PHE A 52 10.82 -2.38 29.96
N ASP A 53 11.67 -1.43 29.60
CA ASP A 53 11.33 -0.31 28.72
C ASP A 53 12.54 0.00 27.86
N GLY A 54 12.45 -0.30 26.57
CA GLY A 54 13.59 -0.20 25.67
C GLY A 54 13.18 -0.09 24.21
N VAL A 55 14.10 0.44 23.40
CA VAL A 55 13.93 0.56 21.95
C VAL A 55 14.62 -0.64 21.29
N VAL A 56 13.86 -1.48 20.60
CA VAL A 56 14.34 -2.73 20.01
C VAL A 56 13.86 -2.89 18.58
N GLN A 57 14.65 -3.57 17.75
CA GLN A 57 14.21 -3.99 16.43
C GLN A 57 13.25 -5.17 16.58
N VAL A 58 12.03 -5.04 16.07
CA VAL A 58 11.00 -6.07 16.23
C VAL A 58 10.71 -6.73 14.89
N ASN A 59 10.75 -8.05 14.89
CA ASN A 59 10.19 -8.88 13.83
C ASN A 59 9.03 -9.65 14.45
N TYR A 60 7.86 -9.56 13.85
CA TYR A 60 6.68 -10.30 14.30
C TYR A 60 6.52 -11.55 13.46
N GLU A 61 6.23 -12.66 14.14
CA GLU A 61 5.79 -13.90 13.54
C GLU A 61 4.39 -14.21 14.06
N PHE A 62 3.41 -14.19 13.17
CA PHE A 62 2.02 -14.46 13.50
C PHE A 62 1.73 -15.95 13.35
N THR A 63 0.88 -16.48 14.23
CA THR A 63 0.42 -17.87 14.17
C THR A 63 -0.37 -18.17 12.88
N THR A 64 -1.08 -17.17 12.34
CA THR A 64 -1.90 -17.29 11.13
C THR A 64 -1.64 -16.12 10.18
N VAL A 65 -1.89 -16.33 8.88
CA VAL A 65 -1.84 -15.26 7.87
C VAL A 65 -2.91 -14.21 8.16
N ASP A 66 -4.13 -14.63 8.49
CA ASP A 66 -5.26 -13.72 8.75
C ASP A 66 -4.99 -12.77 9.92
N SER A 67 -4.36 -13.24 11.00
CA SER A 67 -4.01 -12.36 12.13
C SER A 67 -2.96 -11.32 11.75
N SER A 68 -1.99 -11.69 10.92
CA SER A 68 -1.05 -10.73 10.33
C SER A 68 -1.76 -9.71 9.44
N ILE A 69 -2.65 -10.17 8.55
CA ILE A 69 -3.40 -9.30 7.65
C ILE A 69 -4.22 -8.26 8.42
N ARG A 70 -4.95 -8.69 9.46
CA ARG A 70 -5.73 -7.80 10.33
C ARG A 70 -4.85 -6.77 11.02
N PHE A 71 -3.76 -7.23 11.65
CA PHE A 71 -2.81 -6.33 12.31
C PHE A 71 -2.23 -5.28 11.36
N GLN A 72 -1.82 -5.70 10.15
CA GLN A 72 -1.32 -4.74 9.15
C GLN A 72 -2.38 -3.72 8.76
N GLY A 73 -3.64 -4.17 8.66
CA GLY A 73 -4.78 -3.30 8.38
C GLY A 73 -5.05 -2.30 9.51
N ASP A 74 -5.04 -2.76 10.75
CA ASP A 74 -5.26 -1.93 11.95
C ASP A 74 -4.19 -0.84 12.07
N VAL A 75 -2.91 -1.19 11.87
CA VAL A 75 -1.79 -0.24 11.88
C VAL A 75 -1.94 0.84 10.80
N ARG A 76 -2.55 0.50 9.66
CA ARG A 76 -2.74 1.41 8.52
C ARG A 76 -4.07 2.15 8.55
N GLY A 77 -5.05 1.71 9.34
CA GLY A 77 -6.45 2.13 9.20
C GLY A 77 -7.07 1.71 7.87
N LYS A 78 -6.62 0.59 7.29
CA LYS A 78 -7.03 0.10 5.95
C LYS A 78 -7.35 -1.38 5.98
N THR A 79 -8.14 -1.84 5.02
CA THR A 79 -8.32 -3.27 4.76
C THR A 79 -7.34 -3.69 3.68
N LEU A 80 -6.50 -4.69 3.95
CA LEU A 80 -5.71 -5.34 2.89
C LEU A 80 -6.65 -6.20 2.05
N LEU A 81 -6.78 -5.87 0.77
CA LEU A 81 -7.64 -6.63 -0.14
C LEU A 81 -6.87 -7.78 -0.78
N ASP A 82 -5.63 -7.52 -1.20
CA ASP A 82 -4.81 -8.52 -1.87
C ASP A 82 -3.33 -8.14 -1.85
N TYR A 83 -2.47 -9.12 -2.12
CA TYR A 83 -1.03 -8.95 -2.26
C TYR A 83 -0.48 -9.79 -3.42
N TYR A 84 0.56 -9.27 -4.07
CA TYR A 84 1.08 -9.82 -5.31
C TYR A 84 2.59 -9.88 -5.26
N ASP A 85 3.15 -11.01 -5.67
CA ASP A 85 4.59 -11.16 -5.79
C ASP A 85 5.07 -10.57 -7.11
N VAL A 86 5.98 -9.60 -7.02
CA VAL A 86 6.46 -8.81 -8.15
C VAL A 86 7.98 -8.97 -8.33
N ASP A 87 8.38 -9.25 -9.56
CA ASP A 87 9.78 -9.36 -9.97
C ASP A 87 10.46 -7.99 -9.92
N VAL A 88 9.82 -7.00 -10.54
CA VAL A 88 10.36 -5.65 -10.67
C VAL A 88 9.23 -4.64 -10.80
N ILE A 89 9.40 -3.51 -10.11
CA ILE A 89 8.60 -2.30 -10.26
C ILE A 89 9.51 -1.16 -10.69
N TRP A 90 9.06 -0.33 -11.62
CA TRP A 90 9.84 0.80 -12.15
C TRP A 90 8.93 1.98 -12.52
N SER A 91 9.53 3.15 -12.70
CA SER A 91 8.84 4.36 -13.15
C SER A 91 9.68 5.08 -14.20
N ASP A 92 9.25 6.26 -14.65
CA ASP A 92 10.09 7.14 -15.47
C ASP A 92 11.21 7.82 -14.68
N VAL A 93 11.05 7.95 -13.37
CA VAL A 93 12.11 8.45 -12.46
C VAL A 93 13.08 7.33 -12.12
N ASN A 94 12.57 6.15 -11.74
CA ASN A 94 13.37 4.97 -11.45
C ASN A 94 13.23 3.96 -12.58
N THR A 95 13.92 4.23 -13.69
CA THR A 95 13.80 3.47 -14.93
C THR A 95 14.26 2.02 -14.77
N ARG A 96 13.57 1.11 -15.47
CA ARG A 96 14.05 -0.26 -15.61
C ARG A 96 15.29 -0.32 -16.47
N THR A 97 16.35 -0.94 -15.96
CA THR A 97 17.52 -1.31 -16.77
C THR A 97 17.62 -2.82 -16.85
N ASP A 98 17.81 -3.35 -18.05
CA ASP A 98 17.98 -4.79 -18.31
C ASP A 98 19.36 -5.05 -18.95
N ARG A 99 20.42 -4.52 -18.33
CA ARG A 99 21.79 -4.72 -18.81
C ARG A 99 22.38 -5.96 -18.15
N PHE A 100 22.78 -6.93 -18.98
CA PHE A 100 23.61 -8.11 -18.65
C PHE A 100 23.29 -8.71 -17.27
N GLY A 101 22.04 -9.13 -17.06
CA GLY A 101 21.63 -9.88 -15.87
C GLY A 101 21.36 -9.07 -14.60
N SER A 102 21.57 -7.73 -14.61
CA SER A 102 21.24 -6.88 -13.47
C SER A 102 19.99 -6.04 -13.76
N VAL A 103 18.82 -6.60 -13.44
CA VAL A 103 17.56 -5.86 -13.47
C VAL A 103 17.60 -4.79 -12.37
N ARG A 104 17.28 -3.54 -12.72
CA ARG A 104 17.07 -2.43 -11.75
C ARG A 104 15.68 -1.83 -11.92
N GLY A 105 15.23 -1.14 -10.89
CA GLY A 105 13.94 -0.45 -10.85
C GLY A 105 13.74 0.25 -9.50
N LEU A 106 12.51 0.72 -9.26
CA LEU A 106 12.06 1.24 -7.98
C LEU A 106 12.16 0.16 -6.89
N GLY A 107 11.68 -1.04 -7.19
CA GLY A 107 11.70 -2.20 -6.30
C GLY A 107 11.94 -3.52 -7.06
N LEU A 108 12.60 -4.48 -6.40
CA LEU A 108 12.91 -5.81 -6.96
C LEU A 108 12.55 -6.92 -5.98
N VAL A 109 11.93 -7.99 -6.48
CA VAL A 109 11.56 -9.19 -5.71
C VAL A 109 10.86 -8.76 -4.42
N GLN A 110 9.73 -8.07 -4.59
CA GLN A 110 8.94 -7.51 -3.50
C GLN A 110 7.51 -8.02 -3.55
N ARG A 111 6.74 -7.65 -2.53
CA ARG A 111 5.30 -7.84 -2.50
C ARG A 111 4.61 -6.50 -2.66
N LEU A 112 3.78 -6.37 -3.68
CA LEU A 112 2.88 -5.24 -3.88
C LEU A 112 1.59 -5.53 -3.11
N LYS A 113 1.04 -4.54 -2.42
CA LYS A 113 -0.21 -4.70 -1.66
C LYS A 113 -1.27 -3.74 -2.14
N LEU A 114 -2.50 -4.21 -2.23
CA LEU A 114 -3.70 -3.45 -2.58
C LEU A 114 -4.54 -3.24 -1.33
N TRP A 115 -4.80 -1.98 -1.02
CA TRP A 115 -5.53 -1.55 0.17
C TRP A 115 -6.83 -0.87 -0.21
N ARG A 116 -7.79 -0.94 0.71
CA ARG A 116 -8.95 -0.06 0.75
C ARG A 116 -8.92 0.72 2.05
N ASP A 117 -8.98 2.03 1.96
CA ASP A 117 -9.07 2.90 3.12
C ASP A 117 -10.40 2.67 3.85
N ASN A 118 -10.36 2.41 5.17
CA ASN A 118 -11.57 2.04 5.92
C ASN A 118 -12.57 3.20 6.03
N TYR A 119 -12.12 4.44 5.79
CA TYR A 119 -12.93 5.63 5.98
C TYR A 119 -13.43 6.22 4.66
N THR A 120 -12.53 6.38 3.71
CA THR A 120 -12.81 6.97 2.40
C THR A 120 -13.21 5.92 1.37
N ASN A 121 -13.07 4.63 1.67
CA ASN A 121 -13.26 3.52 0.72
C ASN A 121 -12.40 3.63 -0.56
N LEU A 122 -11.48 4.59 -0.64
CA LEU A 122 -10.56 4.73 -1.76
C LEU A 122 -9.52 3.65 -1.71
N HIS A 123 -9.10 3.22 -2.90
CA HIS A 123 -8.10 2.17 -3.04
C HIS A 123 -6.71 2.76 -3.26
N SER A 124 -5.71 2.10 -2.67
CA SER A 124 -4.31 2.46 -2.86
C SER A 124 -3.44 1.21 -3.02
N ILE A 125 -2.31 1.37 -3.71
CA ILE A 125 -1.27 0.33 -3.78
C ILE A 125 -0.03 0.80 -3.04
N THR A 126 0.61 -0.12 -2.32
CA THR A 126 1.87 0.16 -1.63
C THR A 126 3.01 -0.68 -2.18
N VAL A 127 4.15 -0.03 -2.40
CA VAL A 127 5.37 -0.64 -2.92
C VAL A 127 6.54 -0.27 -2.01
N PHE A 128 7.32 -1.26 -1.59
CA PHE A 128 8.58 -1.00 -0.90
C PHE A 128 9.71 -0.78 -1.93
N ALA A 129 10.22 0.44 -2.01
CA ALA A 129 11.24 0.84 -2.97
C ALA A 129 12.66 0.43 -2.53
N ASN A 130 12.84 -0.88 -2.31
CA ASN A 130 14.04 -1.48 -1.70
C ASN A 130 15.36 -1.21 -2.43
N ARG A 131 15.33 -0.75 -3.69
CA ARG A 131 16.53 -0.45 -4.50
C ARG A 131 16.82 1.03 -4.70
N SER A 132 15.86 1.91 -4.44
CA SER A 132 16.03 3.36 -4.65
C SER A 132 16.08 4.10 -3.31
N SER A 133 14.93 4.35 -2.68
CA SER A 133 14.85 5.11 -1.43
C SER A 133 14.84 4.23 -0.18
N ARG A 134 14.59 2.92 -0.29
CA ARG A 134 14.32 2.01 0.84
C ARG A 134 13.18 2.51 1.74
N GLN A 135 12.18 3.14 1.12
CA GLN A 135 10.95 3.62 1.77
C GLN A 135 9.74 3.02 1.07
N TYR A 136 8.59 3.10 1.72
CA TYR A 136 7.33 2.83 1.06
C TYR A 136 6.91 3.99 0.19
N HIS A 137 6.36 3.62 -0.95
CA HIS A 137 5.56 4.51 -1.77
C HIS A 137 4.15 3.99 -1.78
N GLU A 138 3.22 4.85 -1.42
CA GLU A 138 1.80 4.60 -1.52
C GLU A 138 1.24 5.45 -2.64
N TYR A 139 0.46 4.81 -3.51
CA TYR A 139 -0.17 5.48 -4.63
C TYR A 139 -1.65 5.20 -4.64
N ASP A 140 -2.47 6.25 -4.59
CA ASP A 140 -3.92 6.08 -4.73
C ASP A 140 -4.26 5.67 -6.16
N ILE A 141 -5.19 4.72 -6.29
CA ILE A 141 -5.57 4.16 -7.59
C ILE A 141 -6.18 5.22 -8.49
N HIS A 142 -7.01 6.13 -7.94
CA HIS A 142 -7.63 7.21 -8.71
C HIS A 142 -6.63 8.19 -9.35
N TRP A 143 -5.35 8.19 -8.95
CA TRP A 143 -4.30 8.97 -9.62
C TRP A 143 -3.85 8.39 -10.96
N PHE A 144 -4.23 7.15 -11.29
CA PHE A 144 -3.88 6.48 -12.54
C PHE A 144 -5.08 6.29 -13.48
N GLU A 145 -4.80 6.16 -14.76
CA GLU A 145 -5.78 5.83 -15.77
C GLU A 145 -6.39 4.44 -15.51
N PRO A 146 -7.72 4.29 -15.61
CA PRO A 146 -8.37 3.01 -15.38
C PRO A 146 -8.06 1.99 -16.48
N GLU A 147 -7.79 2.47 -17.70
CA GLU A 147 -7.54 1.62 -18.86
C GLU A 147 -6.07 1.21 -18.97
N LEU A 148 -5.82 -0.10 -18.90
CA LEU A 148 -4.47 -0.67 -18.95
C LEU A 148 -4.01 -0.95 -20.39
N ARG A 149 -3.78 0.12 -21.16
CA ARG A 149 -3.43 0.06 -22.60
C ARG A 149 -2.11 -0.66 -22.90
N SER A 150 -1.18 -0.65 -21.95
CA SER A 150 0.17 -1.21 -22.10
C SER A 150 0.33 -2.47 -21.24
N ARG A 151 -0.40 -3.52 -21.61
CA ARG A 151 -0.35 -4.84 -20.97
C ARG A 151 0.38 -5.85 -21.84
N ASP A 152 1.21 -6.68 -21.24
CA ASP A 152 1.89 -7.81 -21.89
C ASP A 152 1.67 -9.07 -21.05
N GLU A 153 0.75 -9.94 -21.48
CA GLU A 153 0.44 -11.18 -20.77
C GLU A 153 1.58 -12.19 -20.84
N ARG A 154 2.37 -12.19 -21.93
CA ARG A 154 3.50 -13.11 -22.09
C ARG A 154 4.57 -12.82 -21.05
N GLU A 155 4.88 -11.54 -20.85
CA GLU A 155 5.85 -11.09 -19.86
C GLU A 155 5.25 -10.86 -18.46
N LYS A 156 3.92 -10.98 -18.31
CA LYS A 156 3.17 -10.66 -17.08
C LYS A 156 3.44 -9.23 -16.63
N ARG A 157 3.39 -8.29 -17.58
CA ARG A 157 3.68 -6.87 -17.36
C ARG A 157 2.45 -6.02 -17.54
N VAL A 158 2.36 -4.99 -16.70
CA VAL A 158 1.39 -3.92 -16.82
C VAL A 158 2.09 -2.58 -16.60
N ARG A 159 1.55 -1.54 -17.22
CA ARG A 159 1.95 -0.17 -16.97
C ARG A 159 0.71 0.66 -16.59
N LEU A 160 0.74 1.22 -15.40
CA LEU A 160 -0.25 2.14 -14.86
C LEU A 160 0.16 3.56 -15.27
N ASN A 161 -0.63 4.26 -16.07
CA ASN A 161 -0.31 5.63 -16.48
C ASN A 161 -0.93 6.63 -15.52
N ALA A 162 -0.17 7.63 -15.08
CA ALA A 162 -0.68 8.68 -14.21
C ALA A 162 -1.67 9.59 -14.98
N ARG A 163 -2.80 9.96 -14.35
CA ARG A 163 -3.78 10.91 -14.91
C ARG A 163 -3.19 12.31 -14.99
N GLY A 164 -3.75 13.20 -15.81
CA GLY A 164 -3.51 14.64 -15.70
C GLY A 164 -2.11 15.16 -16.08
N ARG A 165 -1.08 14.29 -16.17
CA ARG A 165 0.19 14.63 -16.83
C ARG A 165 0.01 14.45 -18.33
N ARG A 166 -0.93 15.21 -18.91
CA ARG A 166 -0.91 15.52 -20.33
C ARG A 166 0.45 16.14 -20.56
N SER A 167 1.32 15.37 -21.18
CA SER A 167 2.62 15.84 -21.57
C SER A 167 2.39 17.11 -22.38
N SER A 168 2.95 18.23 -21.93
CA SER A 168 3.41 19.29 -22.83
C SER A 168 4.58 18.77 -23.67
N THR A 169 4.45 17.58 -24.25
CA THR A 169 5.16 17.25 -25.46
C THR A 169 4.29 17.80 -26.56
N SER A 170 4.61 19.04 -26.93
CA SER A 170 4.70 19.34 -28.35
C SER A 170 5.31 18.10 -29.01
N GLU A 171 4.53 17.41 -29.82
CA GLU A 171 5.06 16.65 -30.94
C GLU A 171 5.84 17.65 -31.80
N VAL A 172 7.07 17.95 -31.43
CA VAL A 172 8.04 18.49 -32.38
C VAL A 172 8.95 17.34 -32.71
N GLY A 173 8.54 16.69 -33.80
CA GLY A 173 9.28 15.63 -34.44
C GLY A 173 10.75 16.00 -34.60
N ARG A 174 11.56 14.95 -34.54
CA ARG A 174 12.90 14.90 -35.13
C ARG A 174 12.86 15.55 -36.52
N ARG A 175 13.36 16.77 -36.64
CA ARG A 175 13.81 17.34 -37.91
C ARG A 175 15.06 18.17 -37.69
N PHE A 176 16.19 17.60 -38.07
CA PHE A 176 17.39 18.34 -38.42
C PHE A 176 17.04 19.38 -39.50
N SER A 177 17.41 20.64 -39.32
CA SER A 177 17.50 21.64 -40.40
C SER A 177 18.36 22.83 -39.98
N PHE A 178 19.53 22.98 -40.61
CA PHE A 178 20.29 24.22 -40.66
C PHE A 178 19.60 25.20 -41.62
N ASN A 179 19.29 26.43 -41.20
CA ASN A 179 19.56 27.70 -41.92
C ASN A 179 18.83 28.95 -41.36
N ARG A 180 19.62 30.04 -41.25
CA ARG A 180 19.37 31.49 -41.48
C ARG A 180 18.22 32.26 -40.79
N ILE A 181 18.65 33.15 -39.88
CA ILE A 181 18.66 34.65 -39.94
C ILE A 181 17.37 35.43 -40.35
N ARG A 182 16.81 36.12 -39.32
CA ARG A 182 16.16 37.48 -39.22
C ARG A 182 14.69 37.69 -39.70
N PRO A 183 14.01 38.80 -39.29
CA PRO A 183 13.98 39.56 -38.02
C PRO A 183 12.55 40.08 -37.57
N ARG A 184 12.45 40.74 -36.39
CA ARG A 184 11.40 41.72 -35.93
C ARG A 184 10.00 41.12 -35.61
N GLN A 185 9.14 41.56 -34.66
CA GLN A 185 8.84 42.80 -33.91
C GLN A 185 8.25 42.40 -32.53
N ARG A 186 8.63 43.05 -31.42
CA ARG A 186 7.93 44.12 -30.69
C ARG A 186 6.51 43.76 -30.17
N SER A 187 6.41 43.77 -28.85
CA SER A 187 5.25 43.56 -27.98
C SER A 187 4.12 44.57 -28.13
N ALA A 188 2.89 44.10 -27.93
CA ALA A 188 1.77 44.86 -27.36
C ALA A 188 0.84 43.90 -26.57
N PRO A 189 0.27 44.32 -25.43
CA PRO A 189 -0.63 43.52 -24.62
C PRO A 189 -2.09 43.78 -25.00
N GLU A 190 -2.93 42.74 -24.98
CA GLU A 190 -4.38 42.93 -24.86
C GLU A 190 -4.95 42.04 -23.74
N PRO A 191 -5.90 42.56 -22.95
CA PRO A 191 -6.53 41.86 -21.84
C PRO A 191 -7.76 41.11 -22.36
N GLY A 192 -7.89 39.83 -22.01
CA GLY A 192 -9.03 39.03 -22.43
C GLY A 192 -9.29 37.90 -21.44
N ASN A 193 -10.23 38.15 -20.53
CA ASN A 193 -10.83 37.17 -19.63
C ASN A 193 -11.20 35.88 -20.38
N GLY A 194 -10.49 34.80 -20.09
CA GLY A 194 -10.95 33.43 -20.28
C GLY A 194 -10.94 32.77 -18.91
N ALA A 195 -12.13 32.63 -18.32
CA ALA A 195 -12.34 32.02 -17.02
C ALA A 195 -11.60 30.68 -16.94
N SER A 196 -10.56 30.64 -16.10
CA SER A 196 -9.94 29.42 -15.64
C SER A 196 -10.99 28.66 -14.83
N THR A 197 -11.66 27.70 -15.47
CA THR A 197 -12.23 26.54 -14.79
C THR A 197 -11.25 26.05 -13.74
N PRO A 198 -11.69 25.75 -12.50
CA PRO A 198 -10.79 25.39 -11.43
C PRO A 198 -9.91 24.24 -11.92
N THR A 199 -8.61 24.50 -11.91
CA THR A 199 -7.55 23.56 -12.25
C THR A 199 -7.87 22.22 -11.62
N ALA A 200 -8.05 21.19 -12.47
CA ALA A 200 -8.00 19.80 -12.05
C ALA A 200 -6.83 19.66 -11.07
N LEU A 201 -7.11 19.17 -9.86
CA LEU A 201 -6.16 18.94 -8.78
C LEU A 201 -4.81 18.53 -9.38
N ALA A 202 -3.78 19.35 -9.18
CA ALA A 202 -2.44 19.04 -9.65
C ALA A 202 -2.11 17.61 -9.20
N ASN A 203 -1.81 16.72 -10.15
CA ASN A 203 -1.60 15.32 -9.83
C ASN A 203 -0.38 15.25 -8.88
N PRO A 204 -0.53 14.75 -7.63
CA PRO A 204 0.56 14.73 -6.66
C PRO A 204 1.68 13.74 -7.04
N LEU A 205 1.49 12.97 -8.11
CA LEU A 205 2.47 12.00 -8.59
C LEU A 205 3.68 12.69 -9.26
N ASP A 206 4.86 12.46 -8.68
CA ASP A 206 6.15 12.80 -9.30
C ASP A 206 6.54 11.85 -10.46
N ILE A 207 5.70 10.86 -10.77
CA ILE A 207 5.92 9.86 -11.82
C ILE A 207 4.88 9.96 -12.94
N ARG A 208 5.28 9.66 -14.18
CA ARG A 208 4.38 9.52 -15.34
C ARG A 208 3.65 8.19 -15.37
N TYR A 209 4.31 7.15 -14.90
CA TYR A 209 3.78 5.80 -14.94
C TYR A 209 4.46 4.92 -13.89
N LEU A 210 3.77 3.85 -13.52
CA LEU A 210 4.31 2.75 -12.73
C LEU A 210 4.26 1.47 -13.57
N GLY A 211 5.41 0.92 -13.91
CA GLY A 211 5.56 -0.36 -14.58
C GLY A 211 5.73 -1.48 -13.56
N ILE A 212 5.03 -2.58 -13.74
CA ILE A 212 5.03 -3.73 -12.83
C ILE A 212 5.22 -5.00 -13.65
N GLN A 213 6.13 -5.87 -13.22
CA GLN A 213 6.26 -7.24 -13.72
C GLN A 213 5.96 -8.22 -12.59
N PHE A 214 4.96 -9.07 -12.78
CA PHE A 214 4.55 -10.05 -11.78
C PHE A 214 5.38 -11.32 -11.87
N THR A 215 5.57 -11.99 -10.75
CA THR A 215 6.29 -13.26 -10.68
C THR A 215 5.47 -14.40 -11.26
N SER A 216 4.17 -14.44 -11.01
CA SER A 216 3.25 -15.48 -11.51
C SER A 216 2.24 -14.91 -12.52
N ARG A 217 1.60 -15.80 -13.30
CA ARG A 217 0.46 -15.40 -14.15
C ARG A 217 -0.84 -15.23 -13.34
N SER A 218 -0.98 -15.93 -12.21
CA SER A 218 -2.14 -15.80 -11.33
C SER A 218 -2.23 -14.39 -10.77
N ASP A 219 -1.13 -13.90 -10.17
CA ASP A 219 -1.04 -12.58 -9.56
C ASP A 219 -1.27 -11.49 -10.59
N TYR A 220 -0.71 -11.66 -11.79
CA TYR A 220 -0.97 -10.75 -12.91
C TYR A 220 -2.46 -10.66 -13.23
N ARG A 221 -3.17 -11.78 -13.40
CA ARG A 221 -4.60 -11.78 -13.75
C ARG A 221 -5.46 -11.23 -12.63
N GLN A 222 -5.23 -11.67 -11.39
CA GLN A 222 -5.92 -11.18 -10.21
C GLN A 222 -5.75 -9.67 -10.04
N PHE A 223 -4.53 -9.16 -10.23
CA PHE A 223 -4.27 -7.72 -10.17
C PHE A 223 -5.07 -6.95 -11.22
N ILE A 224 -5.16 -7.42 -12.47
CA ILE A 224 -5.93 -6.74 -13.51
C ILE A 224 -7.42 -6.67 -13.15
N GLU A 225 -7.98 -7.75 -12.58
CA GLU A 225 -9.36 -7.80 -12.13
C GLU A 225 -9.61 -6.86 -10.95
N ALA A 226 -8.74 -6.92 -9.94
CA ALA A 226 -8.79 -6.06 -8.75
C ALA A 226 -8.59 -4.58 -9.11
N TRP A 227 -7.72 -4.26 -10.06
CA TRP A 227 -7.52 -2.90 -10.57
C TRP A 227 -8.80 -2.33 -11.21
N ALA A 228 -9.44 -3.13 -12.07
CA ALA A 228 -10.69 -2.73 -12.70
C ALA A 228 -11.83 -2.57 -11.67
N HIS A 229 -11.88 -3.45 -10.66
CA HIS A 229 -12.83 -3.35 -9.56
C HIS A 229 -12.61 -2.08 -8.73
N ALA A 230 -11.38 -1.83 -8.29
CA ALA A 230 -11.03 -0.66 -7.49
C ALA A 230 -11.42 0.65 -8.21
N HIS A 231 -11.13 0.77 -9.51
CA HIS A 231 -11.52 1.95 -10.27
C HIS A 231 -13.03 2.13 -10.43
N ARG A 232 -13.80 1.04 -10.56
CA ARG A 232 -15.27 1.13 -10.57
C ARG A 232 -15.78 1.62 -9.22
N SER A 233 -15.29 1.02 -8.13
CA SER A 233 -15.66 1.37 -6.77
C SER A 233 -15.29 2.82 -6.42
N ASP A 234 -14.08 3.28 -6.77
CA ASP A 234 -13.65 4.67 -6.56
C ASP A 234 -14.48 5.66 -7.41
N GLY A 235 -14.97 5.21 -8.57
CA GLY A 235 -15.77 6.02 -9.50
C GLY A 235 -17.22 6.21 -9.09
N GLU A 236 -17.80 5.29 -8.31
CA GLU A 236 -19.20 5.34 -7.85
C GLU A 236 -19.50 6.59 -7.01
N PHE A 237 -18.51 7.14 -6.32
CA PHE A 237 -18.69 8.32 -5.48
C PHE A 237 -18.54 9.65 -6.24
N HIS A 238 -18.33 9.64 -7.56
CA HIS A 238 -18.26 10.84 -8.43
C HIS A 238 -17.40 12.00 -7.90
N GLY A 239 -16.37 11.71 -7.10
CA GLY A 239 -15.52 12.74 -6.50
C GLY A 239 -16.18 13.54 -5.37
N VAL A 240 -17.28 13.06 -4.78
CA VAL A 240 -17.82 13.59 -3.53
C VAL A 240 -16.81 13.23 -2.41
N PRO A 241 -16.08 14.21 -1.85
CA PRO A 241 -15.16 13.91 -0.77
C PRO A 241 -15.97 13.47 0.45
N PHE A 242 -15.46 12.47 1.17
CA PHE A 242 -15.97 12.14 2.50
C PHE A 242 -15.86 13.37 3.40
N PRO A 243 -16.76 13.55 4.38
CA PRO A 243 -16.75 14.72 5.26
C PRO A 243 -15.37 14.92 5.91
N GLN A 244 -14.75 16.08 5.66
CA GLN A 244 -13.40 16.41 6.15
C GLN A 244 -13.35 16.64 7.67
N HIS A 245 -14.51 16.91 8.28
CA HIS A 245 -14.67 17.09 9.71
C HIS A 245 -15.41 15.88 10.27
N ARG A 246 -14.67 14.83 10.63
CA ARG A 246 -15.23 13.67 11.30
C ARG A 246 -14.84 13.67 12.77
N ALA A 247 -15.81 13.34 13.63
CA ALA A 247 -15.54 12.91 14.99
C ALA A 247 -15.31 11.39 14.93
N GLU A 248 -14.08 10.94 15.12
CA GLU A 248 -13.85 9.56 15.53
C GLU A 248 -14.39 9.43 16.95
N LEU A 249 -15.28 8.45 17.18
CA LEU A 249 -15.62 8.06 18.54
C LEU A 249 -14.33 7.59 19.20
N GLU A 250 -14.10 7.99 20.45
CA GLU A 250 -12.92 7.56 21.19
C GLU A 250 -12.76 6.05 21.09
N SER A 251 -11.57 5.61 20.71
CA SER A 251 -11.21 4.19 20.76
C SER A 251 -11.58 3.67 22.14
N PRO A 252 -12.32 2.54 22.24
CA PRO A 252 -12.62 1.96 23.53
C PRO A 252 -11.32 1.83 24.32
N GLN A 253 -11.28 2.35 25.54
CA GLN A 253 -10.15 2.08 26.42
C GLN A 253 -10.06 0.57 26.55
N ILE A 254 -8.99 -0.01 25.98
CA ILE A 254 -8.67 -1.41 26.17
C ILE A 254 -8.20 -1.50 27.62
N HIS A 255 -9.15 -1.58 28.54
CA HIS A 255 -8.85 -1.94 29.91
C HIS A 255 -8.22 -3.35 29.85
N PRO A 256 -7.09 -3.57 30.55
CA PRO A 256 -6.61 -4.92 30.73
C PRO A 256 -7.79 -5.75 31.27
N TYR A 257 -8.05 -6.89 30.62
CA TYR A 257 -9.10 -7.81 31.05
C TYR A 257 -8.96 -8.02 32.57
N PRO A 258 -10.02 -7.84 33.36
CA PRO A 258 -9.99 -8.22 34.76
C PRO A 258 -9.65 -9.71 34.81
N ALA A 259 -8.63 -10.09 35.59
CA ALA A 259 -8.22 -11.47 35.83
C ALA A 259 -9.35 -12.35 36.43
N GLU A 260 -10.50 -11.76 36.75
CA GLU A 260 -11.63 -12.43 37.40
C GLU A 260 -12.52 -13.26 36.44
N LEU A 261 -12.29 -13.21 35.12
CA LEU A 261 -12.99 -14.08 34.16
C LEU A 261 -12.25 -15.38 33.82
N ASP A 262 -11.10 -15.64 34.44
CA ASP A 262 -10.38 -16.93 34.38
C ASP A 262 -10.85 -17.93 35.47
N ALA A 263 -11.97 -17.63 36.14
CA ALA A 263 -12.71 -18.64 36.88
C ALA A 263 -13.38 -19.56 35.84
N GLY A 264 -12.66 -20.63 35.50
CA GLY A 264 -13.00 -21.60 34.47
C GLY A 264 -14.48 -21.98 34.46
N LEU A 265 -14.98 -22.23 33.25
CA LEU A 265 -16.23 -22.95 33.02
C LEU A 265 -16.19 -24.24 33.83
N LEU A 266 -16.83 -24.23 35.01
CA LEU A 266 -17.08 -25.45 35.76
C LEU A 266 -17.95 -26.34 34.87
N PRO A 267 -17.60 -27.62 34.70
CA PRO A 267 -18.43 -28.54 33.95
C PRO A 267 -19.81 -28.59 34.60
N VAL A 268 -20.84 -28.39 33.79
CA VAL A 268 -22.24 -28.63 34.18
C VAL A 268 -22.34 -30.10 34.55
N LEU A 269 -22.48 -30.39 35.85
CA LEU A 269 -22.90 -31.71 36.31
C LEU A 269 -24.34 -31.90 35.82
N GLU A 270 -24.51 -32.73 34.80
CA GLU A 270 -25.82 -33.30 34.47
C GLU A 270 -26.31 -34.06 35.70
N SER A 271 -27.48 -33.69 36.21
CA SER A 271 -28.14 -34.40 37.30
C SER A 271 -28.70 -35.70 36.75
N ASP A 272 -28.14 -36.83 37.21
CA ASP A 272 -28.71 -38.16 37.02
C ASP A 272 -30.12 -38.18 37.60
N SER A 273 -31.12 -38.25 36.72
CA SER A 273 -32.49 -38.58 37.11
C SER A 273 -32.59 -40.10 37.27
N GLU A 274 -32.36 -40.58 38.48
CA GLU A 274 -32.89 -41.86 38.96
C GLU A 274 -34.40 -41.66 39.18
N GLU A 275 -35.24 -42.22 38.31
CA GLU A 275 -36.64 -42.49 38.65
C GLU A 275 -36.76 -43.97 38.96
N ASP A 276 -37.00 -44.22 40.25
CA ASP A 276 -37.28 -45.49 40.89
C ASP A 276 -38.53 -46.16 40.32
N ASP A 277 -38.40 -47.47 40.17
CA ASP A 277 -39.45 -48.47 40.04
C ASP A 277 -40.28 -48.48 41.34
N ASP A 278 -41.60 -48.26 41.27
CA ASP A 278 -42.61 -48.85 42.19
C ASP A 278 -44.03 -48.38 41.85
N THR A 279 -44.79 -49.17 41.07
CA THR A 279 -46.05 -49.86 41.47
C THR A 279 -46.79 -50.50 40.28
#